data_AF-A0A2E4K4Y8-F1
#
_entry.id   AF-A0A2E4K4Y8-F1
#
_cell.length_a   1.000
_cell.length_b   1.000
_cell.length_c   1.000
_cell.angle_alpha   90.00
_cell.angle_beta   90.00
_cell.angle_gamma   90.00
#
_symmetry.space_group_name_H-M   'P 1'
#
loop_
_entity.id
_entity.type
_entity.pdbx_description
1 polymer ?
#
loop_
_entity_poly.entity_id
_entity_poly.type
_entity_poly.pdbx_seq_one_letter_code
_entity_poly.pdbx_strand_id
1 'polypeptide(L)'
;MLDGTSQNRVDRLKRLRLLLDEIDGSQVTLIGDTMLDRYHHGFSNNLNSTAPVPVMKVIRSEESPGASAHIALGLNSLGMDVRFHCCIGDDPEGSSISNMLSTEGISTDQIIVVQS
;
A
#
# COMPACT_ATOMS: atom_id res chain seq x y z
N MET A 1 -8.98 38.64 16.00
CA MET A 1 -7.84 38.02 16.71
C MET A 1 -8.11 36.53 16.70
N LEU A 2 -7.30 35.72 16.01
CA LEU A 2 -7.43 34.26 16.05
C LEU A 2 -7.10 33.80 17.48
N ASP A 3 -7.86 32.84 18.02
CA ASP A 3 -7.53 32.27 19.33
C ASP A 3 -6.15 31.57 19.29
N GLY A 4 -5.50 31.43 20.45
CA GLY A 4 -4.15 30.86 20.53
C GLY A 4 -4.04 29.42 20.00
N THR A 5 -5.15 28.67 19.99
CA THR A 5 -5.24 27.30 19.48
C THR A 5 -5.29 27.28 17.93
N SER A 6 -6.00 28.23 17.34
CA SER A 6 -6.15 28.45 15.90
C SER A 6 -4.84 28.93 15.29
N GLN A 7 -4.12 29.83 15.98
CA GLN A 7 -2.80 30.28 15.54
C GLN A 7 -1.79 29.11 15.52
N ASN A 8 -1.78 28.26 16.56
CA ASN A 8 -0.93 27.07 16.61
C ASN A 8 -1.22 26.08 15.46
N ARG A 9 -2.51 25.88 15.12
CA ARG A 9 -2.90 25.03 13.98
C ARG A 9 -2.38 25.58 12.65
N VAL A 10 -2.50 26.89 12.43
CA VAL A 10 -2.00 27.55 11.21
C VAL A 10 -0.49 27.37 11.07
N ASP A 11 0.27 27.55 12.16
CA ASP A 11 1.73 27.44 12.12
C ASP A 11 2.19 25.99 11.86
N ARG A 12 1.47 24.99 12.40
CA ARG A 12 1.73 23.57 12.08
C ARG A 12 1.49 23.24 10.61
N LEU A 13 0.40 23.74 10.02
CA LEU A 13 0.08 23.49 8.61
C LEU A 13 1.10 24.16 7.69
N LYS A 14 1.58 25.36 8.03
CA LYS A 14 2.69 26.01 7.31
C LYS A 14 3.96 25.18 7.37
N ARG A 15 4.31 24.67 8.55
CA ARG A 15 5.50 23.82 8.72
C ARG A 15 5.38 22.52 7.93
N LEU A 16 4.22 21.87 7.96
CA LEU A 16 3.98 20.66 7.18
C LEU A 16 4.16 20.90 5.69
N ARG A 17 3.60 22.01 5.17
CA ARG A 17 3.76 22.38 3.76
C ARG A 17 5.23 22.56 3.39
N LEU A 18 6.00 23.29 4.21
CA LEU A 18 7.43 23.48 3.96
C LEU A 18 8.20 22.15 3.92
N LEU A 19 7.89 21.23 4.84
CA LEU A 19 8.52 19.91 4.84
C LEU A 19 8.15 19.09 3.60
N LEU A 20 6.91 19.18 3.12
CA LEU A 20 6.49 18.50 1.89
C LEU A 20 7.16 19.10 0.65
N ASP A 21 7.30 20.43 0.59
CA ASP A 21 7.98 21.12 -0.51
C ASP A 21 9.49 20.77 -0.56
N GLU A 22 10.10 20.36 0.56
CA GLU A 22 11.51 19.93 0.65
C GLU A 22 11.75 18.45 0.29
N ILE A 23 10.72 17.62 0.22
CA ILE A 23 10.85 16.16 0.03
C ILE A 23 11.09 15.77 -1.45
N ASP A 24 10.69 16.63 -2.38
CA ASP A 24 10.74 16.35 -3.83
C ASP A 24 12.15 15.96 -4.30
N GLY A 25 12.27 14.78 -4.92
CA GLY A 25 13.53 14.26 -5.48
C GLY A 25 14.49 13.57 -4.49
N SER A 26 14.11 13.37 -3.22
CA SER A 26 14.91 12.54 -2.30
C SER A 26 14.87 11.06 -2.69
N GLN A 27 16.03 10.47 -2.98
CA GLN A 27 16.13 9.05 -3.31
C GLN A 27 16.04 8.17 -2.06
N VAL A 28 15.07 7.27 -2.04
CA VAL A 28 14.88 6.28 -0.97
C VAL A 28 15.10 4.89 -1.53
N THR A 29 15.96 4.11 -0.89
CA THR A 29 16.05 2.66 -1.15
C THR A 29 15.24 1.94 -0.10
N LEU A 30 14.21 1.22 -0.53
CA LEU A 30 13.33 0.45 0.34
C LEU A 30 13.54 -1.04 0.07
N ILE A 31 13.81 -1.80 1.11
CA ILE A 31 13.98 -3.24 1.05
C ILE A 31 13.05 -3.86 2.10
N GLY A 32 12.22 -4.81 1.71
CA GLY A 32 11.36 -5.49 2.67
C GLY A 32 10.48 -6.56 2.06
N ASP A 33 9.73 -7.21 2.94
CA ASP A 33 8.78 -8.24 2.56
C ASP A 33 7.53 -7.61 1.94
N THR A 34 7.00 -8.28 0.92
CA THR A 34 5.81 -7.84 0.20
C THR A 34 4.75 -8.92 0.26
N MET A 35 3.50 -8.48 0.38
CA MET A 35 2.34 -9.35 0.39
C MET A 35 1.21 -8.72 -0.43
N LEU A 36 0.24 -9.54 -0.83
CA LEU A 36 -0.99 -9.09 -1.45
C LEU A 36 -2.09 -9.09 -0.39
N ASP A 37 -2.63 -7.92 -0.07
CA ASP A 37 -3.80 -7.81 0.79
C ASP A 37 -5.06 -7.99 -0.07
N ARG A 38 -5.87 -9.00 0.25
CA ARG A 38 -7.13 -9.29 -0.47
C ARG A 38 -8.32 -9.19 0.47
N TYR A 39 -9.25 -8.30 0.14
CA TYR A 39 -10.47 -8.06 0.90
C TYR A 39 -11.68 -8.63 0.17
N HIS A 40 -12.30 -9.64 0.77
CA HIS A 40 -13.54 -10.23 0.26
C HIS A 40 -14.76 -9.59 0.93
N HIS A 41 -15.63 -9.01 0.12
CA HIS A 41 -16.92 -8.48 0.56
C HIS A 41 -18.03 -9.43 0.16
N GLY A 42 -18.99 -9.64 1.05
CA GLY A 42 -20.04 -10.63 0.87
C GLY A 42 -21.04 -10.64 2.02
N PHE A 43 -21.95 -11.61 1.97
CA PHE A 43 -22.92 -11.86 3.03
C PHE A 43 -22.71 -13.26 3.60
N SER A 44 -22.93 -13.41 4.91
CA SER A 44 -22.78 -14.68 5.62
C SER A 44 -24.09 -15.06 6.31
N ASN A 45 -25.08 -15.46 5.51
CA ASN A 45 -26.44 -15.75 6.00
C ASN A 45 -26.65 -17.22 6.39
N ASN A 46 -25.67 -18.09 6.13
CA ASN A 46 -25.76 -19.52 6.38
C ASN A 46 -24.54 -20.02 7.16
N LEU A 47 -24.74 -21.10 7.92
CA LEU A 47 -23.64 -21.89 8.49
C LEU A 47 -23.24 -23.00 7.52
N ASN A 48 -22.00 -23.47 7.65
CA ASN A 48 -21.51 -24.63 6.91
C ASN A 48 -22.30 -25.89 7.34
N SER A 49 -22.64 -26.76 6.38
CA SER A 49 -23.37 -28.01 6.63
C SER A 49 -22.56 -29.06 7.40
N THR A 50 -21.25 -28.90 7.49
CA THR A 50 -20.29 -29.86 8.07
C THR A 50 -19.60 -29.35 9.34
N ALA A 51 -19.74 -28.07 9.68
CA ALA A 51 -19.12 -27.47 10.87
C ALA A 51 -19.87 -26.18 11.31
N PRO A 52 -19.84 -25.80 12.60
CA PRO A 52 -20.52 -24.60 13.10
C PRO A 52 -19.72 -23.32 12.79
N VAL A 53 -19.35 -23.12 11.51
CA VAL A 53 -18.64 -21.94 11.02
C VAL A 53 -19.48 -21.20 9.97
N PRO A 54 -19.47 -19.85 9.95
CA PRO A 54 -20.21 -19.09 8.93
C PRO A 54 -19.65 -19.32 7.53
N VAL A 55 -20.53 -19.33 6.52
CA VAL A 55 -20.14 -19.39 5.10
C VAL A 55 -20.48 -18.06 4.44
N MET A 56 -19.44 -17.39 3.91
CA MET A 56 -19.59 -16.13 3.19
C MET A 56 -19.71 -16.36 1.68
N LYS A 57 -20.77 -15.82 1.08
CA LYS A 57 -20.86 -15.67 -0.38
C LYS A 57 -20.14 -14.38 -0.78
N VAL A 58 -18.96 -14.52 -1.35
CA VAL A 58 -18.19 -13.39 -1.90
C VAL A 58 -18.95 -12.79 -3.09
N ILE A 59 -19.16 -11.48 -3.07
CA ILE A 59 -19.77 -10.71 -4.18
C ILE A 59 -18.76 -9.79 -4.85
N ARG A 60 -17.70 -9.42 -4.14
CA ARG A 60 -16.66 -8.51 -4.61
C ARG A 60 -15.37 -8.81 -3.86
N SER A 61 -14.25 -8.65 -4.57
CA SER A 61 -12.93 -8.68 -3.97
C SER A 61 -12.20 -7.38 -4.32
N GLU A 62 -11.42 -6.87 -3.39
CA GLU A 62 -10.45 -5.80 -3.63
C GLU A 62 -9.07 -6.31 -3.28
N GLU A 63 -8.07 -5.84 -4.02
CA GLU A 63 -6.66 -6.19 -3.83
C GLU A 63 -5.84 -4.92 -3.65
N SER A 64 -4.83 -5.00 -2.80
CA SER A 64 -3.86 -3.93 -2.60
C SER A 64 -2.48 -4.54 -2.31
N PRO A 65 -1.37 -3.94 -2.79
CA PRO A 65 -0.04 -4.29 -2.31
C PRO A 65 0.08 -3.91 -0.83
N GLY A 66 0.53 -4.88 -0.02
CA GLY A 66 0.68 -4.76 1.43
C GLY A 66 2.14 -4.72 1.89
N ALA A 67 2.34 -4.64 3.20
CA ALA A 67 3.66 -4.61 3.84
C ALA A 67 4.59 -3.53 3.24
N SER A 68 5.79 -3.90 2.79
CA SER A 68 6.73 -2.91 2.25
C SER A 68 6.25 -2.26 0.94
N ALA A 69 5.43 -2.95 0.15
CA ALA A 69 4.85 -2.36 -1.06
C ALA A 69 3.88 -1.21 -0.75
N HIS A 70 3.11 -1.31 0.35
CA HIS A 70 2.27 -0.20 0.81
C HIS A 70 3.10 1.03 1.21
N ILE A 71 4.26 0.79 1.82
CA ILE A 71 5.22 1.87 2.17
C ILE A 71 5.80 2.49 0.89
N ALA A 72 6.16 1.68 -0.10
CA ALA A 72 6.66 2.16 -1.38
C ALA A 72 5.64 3.10 -2.06
N LEU A 73 4.36 2.71 -2.08
CA LEU A 73 3.25 3.53 -2.57
C LEU A 73 3.12 4.86 -1.82
N GLY A 74 3.18 4.81 -0.49
CA GLY A 74 3.15 6.01 0.33
C GLY A 74 4.29 6.98 0.03
N LEU A 75 5.53 6.47 -0.03
CA LEU A 75 6.71 7.29 -0.33
C LEU A 75 6.65 7.89 -1.75
N ASN A 76 6.26 7.09 -2.74
CA ASN A 76 6.07 7.55 -4.12
C ASN A 76 4.97 8.64 -4.20
N SER A 77 3.87 8.48 -3.48
CA SER A 77 2.79 9.48 -3.42
C SER A 77 3.21 10.82 -2.80
N LEU A 78 4.28 10.82 -2.00
CA LEU A 78 4.90 12.02 -1.42
C LEU A 78 5.91 12.68 -2.36
N GLY A 79 6.12 12.16 -3.58
CA GLY A 79 7.07 12.69 -4.55
C GLY A 79 8.50 12.19 -4.38
N MET A 80 8.71 11.12 -3.60
CA MET A 80 10.04 10.53 -3.42
C MET A 80 10.37 9.54 -4.55
N ASP A 81 11.64 9.49 -4.96
CA ASP A 81 12.14 8.49 -5.89
C ASP A 81 12.46 7.19 -5.13
N VAL A 82 11.58 6.20 -5.23
CA VAL A 82 11.66 4.95 -4.47
C VAL A 82 12.29 3.83 -5.31
N ARG A 83 13.52 3.44 -4.96
CA ARG A 83 14.12 2.18 -5.43
C ARG A 83 13.66 1.04 -4.54
N PHE A 84 12.66 0.31 -5.00
CA PHE A 84 12.00 -0.72 -4.21
C PHE A 84 12.53 -2.13 -4.52
N HIS A 85 13.09 -2.80 -3.51
CA HIS A 85 13.58 -4.16 -3.59
C HIS A 85 12.69 -5.07 -2.73
N CYS A 86 12.10 -6.08 -3.35
CA CYS A 86 11.38 -7.13 -2.65
C CYS A 86 11.43 -8.43 -3.44
N CYS A 87 10.95 -9.50 -2.82
CA CYS A 87 10.68 -10.77 -3.51
C CYS A 87 9.17 -10.94 -3.69
N ILE A 88 8.77 -11.49 -4.84
CA ILE A 88 7.40 -11.94 -5.11
C ILE A 88 7.42 -13.37 -5.65
N GLY A 89 6.30 -14.09 -5.54
CA GLY A 89 6.16 -15.43 -6.12
C GLY A 89 5.99 -15.39 -7.64
N ASP A 90 6.37 -16.46 -8.33
CA ASP A 90 6.00 -16.76 -9.72
C ASP A 90 4.55 -17.30 -9.79
N ASP A 91 3.61 -16.49 -9.28
CA ASP A 91 2.20 -16.84 -9.15
C ASP A 91 1.29 -15.65 -9.52
N PRO A 92 -0.04 -15.87 -9.64
CA PRO A 92 -0.98 -14.80 -9.98
C PRO A 92 -0.94 -13.62 -9.00
N GLU A 93 -0.70 -13.88 -7.72
CA GLU A 93 -0.62 -12.89 -6.66
C GLU A 93 0.62 -11.99 -6.82
N GLY A 94 1.79 -12.57 -7.07
CA GLY A 94 3.01 -11.85 -7.41
C GLY A 94 2.84 -11.00 -8.68
N SER A 95 2.20 -11.57 -9.70
CA SER A 95 1.85 -10.82 -10.92
C SER A 95 0.92 -9.64 -10.63
N SER A 96 -0.08 -9.82 -9.76
CA SER A 96 -1.01 -8.75 -9.35
C SER A 96 -0.27 -7.62 -8.64
N ILE A 97 0.64 -7.94 -7.71
CA ILE A 97 1.49 -6.97 -7.01
C ILE A 97 2.32 -6.16 -8.01
N SER A 98 3.05 -6.83 -8.91
CA SER A 98 3.92 -6.16 -9.89
C SER A 98 3.13 -5.21 -10.80
N ASN A 99 1.97 -5.65 -11.27
CA ASN A 99 1.09 -4.83 -12.11
C ASN A 99 0.57 -3.59 -11.36
N MET A 100 0.11 -3.75 -10.11
CA MET A 100 -0.36 -2.62 -9.30
C MET A 100 0.75 -1.62 -9.00
N LEU A 101 1.95 -2.09 -8.64
CA LEU A 101 3.11 -1.22 -8.41
C LEU A 101 3.47 -0.42 -9.67
N SER A 102 3.53 -1.09 -10.83
CA SER A 102 3.85 -0.41 -12.10
C SER A 102 2.78 0.63 -12.50
N THR A 103 1.51 0.35 -12.21
CA THR A 103 0.38 1.26 -12.50
C THR A 103 0.48 2.53 -11.65
N GLU A 104 0.95 2.41 -10.42
CA GLU A 104 1.17 3.52 -9.49
C GLU A 104 2.53 4.23 -9.70
N GLY A 105 3.28 3.86 -10.74
CA GLY A 105 4.53 4.51 -11.14
C GLY A 105 5.77 4.04 -10.37
N ILE A 106 5.69 2.95 -9.63
CA ILE A 106 6.85 2.35 -8.95
C ILE A 106 7.56 1.40 -9.91
N SER A 107 8.87 1.59 -10.10
CA SER A 107 9.69 0.67 -10.89
C SER A 107 9.73 -0.72 -10.25
N THR A 108 9.53 -1.75 -11.06
CA THR A 108 9.58 -3.16 -10.67
C THR A 108 10.88 -3.84 -11.06
N ASP A 109 11.86 -3.10 -11.61
CA ASP A 109 13.12 -3.64 -12.14
C ASP A 109 13.98 -4.34 -11.07
N GLN A 110 13.79 -3.97 -9.81
CA GLN A 110 14.54 -4.49 -8.66
C GLN A 110 13.77 -5.57 -7.87
N ILE A 111 12.59 -5.97 -8.35
CA ILE A 111 11.80 -7.03 -7.75
C ILE A 111 12.30 -8.39 -8.23
N ILE A 112 12.59 -9.29 -7.30
CA ILE A 112 13.00 -10.66 -7.60
C ILE A 112 11.76 -11.55 -7.64
N VAL A 113 11.60 -12.29 -8.73
CA VAL A 113 10.58 -13.34 -8.84
C VAL A 113 11.19 -14.66 -8.38
N VAL A 114 10.54 -15.32 -7.43
CA VAL A 114 10.97 -16.58 -6.83
C VAL A 114 10.02 -17.70 -7.26
N GLN A 115 10.56 -18.79 -7.79
CA GLN A 115 9.78 -19.99 -8.09
C GLN A 115 9.35 -20.68 -6.79
N SER A 116 8.04 -20.97 -6.70
CA SER A 116 7.42 -21.69 -5.59
C SER A 116 7.64 -23.20 -5.65
#